data_AF-A0A7Y1VE73-F1
#
_entry.id   AF-A0A7Y1VE73-F1
#
_cell.length_a   1.000
_cell.length_b   1.000
_cell.length_c   1.000
_cell.angle_alpha   90.00
_cell.angle_beta   90.00
_cell.angle_gamma   90.00
#
_symmetry.space_group_name_H-M   'P 1'
#
loop_
_entity.id
_entity.type
_entity.pdbx_description
1 polymer ?
#
loop_
_entity_poly.entity_id
_entity_poly.type
_entity_poly.pdbx_seq_one_letter_code
_entity_poly.pdbx_strand_id
1 'polypeptide(L)'
;MPDSTSQAQSNWKFGMGFGLNFVGGTNISLAPTLLYNVSEKVTFGVGLQYNYAAIKDLRKTTTIGGNLTTFYSPTKKIITLLEFAELNVTSKNETPTGEVKDSFWEAALFIGAGINVTNKITIGAKYNMLYKEDESVYTTPVIPFVNISF
;
A
#
# COMPACT_ATOMS: atom_id res chain seq x y z
N MET A 1 16.34 -32.09 -31.84
CA MET A 1 16.50 -30.94 -30.93
C MET A 1 15.90 -29.72 -31.60
N PRO A 2 14.83 -29.14 -31.05
CA PRO A 2 14.50 -27.72 -31.25
C PRO A 2 14.57 -27.00 -29.89
N ASP A 3 15.51 -26.07 -29.72
CA ASP A 3 15.33 -24.62 -29.93
C ASP A 3 14.78 -23.89 -28.68
N SER A 4 15.74 -23.35 -27.92
CA SER A 4 15.75 -21.94 -27.50
C SER A 4 14.56 -21.46 -26.66
N THR A 5 14.67 -21.70 -25.35
CA THR A 5 14.26 -20.80 -24.26
C THR A 5 13.57 -19.50 -24.71
N SER A 6 12.25 -19.56 -24.93
CA SER A 6 11.41 -18.41 -24.68
C SER A 6 11.58 -18.12 -23.19
N GLN A 7 12.41 -17.13 -22.86
CA GLN A 7 12.44 -16.53 -21.53
C GLN A 7 10.99 -16.12 -21.24
N ALA A 8 10.26 -16.97 -20.53
CA ALA A 8 8.93 -16.66 -20.04
C ALA A 8 9.12 -15.46 -19.12
N GLN A 9 9.00 -14.24 -19.67
CA GLN A 9 8.96 -13.03 -18.87
C GLN A 9 7.82 -13.26 -17.89
N SER A 10 8.17 -13.51 -16.64
CA SER A 10 7.18 -13.74 -15.60
C SER A 10 6.31 -12.49 -15.55
N ASN A 11 5.07 -12.61 -16.02
CA ASN A 11 4.08 -11.54 -15.92
C ASN A 11 3.83 -11.16 -14.45
N TRP A 12 4.23 -12.04 -13.52
CA TRP A 12 4.20 -11.83 -12.08
C TRP A 12 5.50 -11.19 -11.58
N LYS A 13 5.36 -10.07 -10.87
CA LYS A 13 6.40 -9.43 -10.09
C LYS A 13 5.98 -9.48 -8.63
N PHE A 14 6.85 -9.98 -7.76
CA PHE A 14 6.62 -9.92 -6.32
C PHE A 14 7.40 -8.73 -5.75
N GLY A 15 6.72 -7.87 -5.02
CA GLY A 15 7.30 -6.76 -4.28
C GLY A 15 7.04 -6.96 -2.79
N MET A 16 7.96 -6.52 -1.95
CA MET A 16 7.78 -6.62 -0.50
C MET A 16 8.29 -5.35 0.16
N GLY A 17 7.39 -4.59 0.77
CA GLY A 17 7.70 -3.37 1.51
C GLY A 17 7.86 -3.66 3.00
N PHE A 18 9.01 -3.34 3.59
CA PHE A 18 9.21 -3.44 5.03
C PHE A 18 9.52 -2.08 5.62
N GLY A 19 9.05 -1.83 6.83
CA GLY A 19 9.31 -0.59 7.55
C GLY A 19 9.41 -0.84 9.04
N LEU A 20 10.33 -0.14 9.69
CA LEU A 20 10.57 -0.20 11.11
C LEU A 20 10.69 1.22 11.64
N ASN A 21 9.96 1.53 12.70
CA ASN A 21 10.08 2.82 13.39
C ASN A 21 10.12 2.59 14.89
N PHE A 22 11.13 3.16 15.56
CA PHE A 22 11.35 3.01 17.00
C PHE A 22 11.09 4.30 17.80
N VAL A 23 10.43 5.29 17.19
CA VAL A 23 10.17 6.59 17.82
C VAL A 23 8.93 6.50 18.69
N GLY A 24 9.10 6.61 20.02
CA GLY A 24 8.00 6.57 21.00
C GLY A 24 7.34 5.20 21.18
N GLY A 25 7.83 4.16 20.51
CA GLY A 25 7.31 2.79 20.51
C GLY A 25 7.97 1.95 19.41
N THR A 26 7.65 0.66 19.32
CA THR A 26 8.10 -0.26 18.28
C THR A 26 7.01 -0.41 17.22
N ASN A 27 7.24 0.13 16.03
CA ASN A 27 6.35 -0.04 14.88
C ASN A 27 7.04 -0.90 13.81
N ILE A 28 6.38 -1.97 13.40
CA ILE A 28 6.85 -2.91 12.39
C ILE A 28 5.80 -2.98 11.30
N SER A 29 6.16 -2.65 10.07
CA SER A 29 5.29 -2.71 8.90
C SER A 29 5.82 -3.71 7.87
N LEU A 30 4.95 -4.56 7.35
CA LEU A 30 5.23 -5.58 6.36
C LEU A 30 4.14 -5.48 5.28
N ALA A 31 4.51 -5.26 4.02
CA ALA A 31 3.58 -5.02 2.93
C ALA A 31 3.96 -5.87 1.70
N PRO A 32 3.66 -7.19 1.71
CA PRO A 32 3.87 -8.01 0.52
C PRO A 32 2.87 -7.60 -0.57
N THR A 33 3.37 -7.49 -1.79
CA THR A 33 2.62 -7.07 -2.98
C THR A 33 2.93 -8.00 -4.14
N LEU A 34 1.92 -8.33 -4.91
CA LEU A 34 2.02 -9.17 -6.09
C LEU A 34 1.42 -8.42 -7.27
N LEU A 35 2.27 -8.11 -8.24
CA LEU A 35 1.93 -7.33 -9.43
C LEU A 35 1.86 -8.29 -10.63
N TYR A 36 0.74 -8.32 -11.32
CA TYR A 36 0.51 -9.07 -12.54
C TYR A 36 0.36 -8.14 -13.74
N ASN A 37 1.29 -8.23 -14.69
CA ASN A 37 1.26 -7.48 -15.94
C ASN A 37 0.31 -8.19 -16.90
N VAL A 38 -0.92 -7.70 -17.02
CA VAL A 38 -1.91 -8.20 -17.99
C VAL A 38 -1.53 -7.79 -19.41
N SER A 39 -0.90 -6.62 -19.56
CA SER A 39 -0.47 -6.08 -20.85
C SER A 39 0.71 -5.13 -20.66
N GLU A 40 1.35 -4.71 -21.75
CA GLU A 40 2.44 -3.71 -21.71
C GLU A 40 2.03 -2.37 -21.08
N LYS A 41 0.72 -2.09 -21.03
CA LYS A 41 0.13 -0.86 -20.48
C LYS A 41 -0.65 -1.07 -19.19
N VAL A 42 -1.03 -2.29 -18.83
CA VAL A 42 -1.93 -2.57 -17.70
C VAL A 42 -1.29 -3.58 -16.77
N THR A 43 -1.12 -3.19 -15.51
CA THR A 43 -0.60 -4.04 -14.45
C THR A 43 -1.60 -4.04 -13.30
N PHE A 44 -2.09 -5.21 -12.92
CA PHE A 44 -2.83 -5.36 -11.67
C PHE A 44 -1.87 -5.68 -10.54
N GLY A 45 -2.27 -5.38 -9.33
CA GLY A 45 -1.47 -5.47 -8.13
C GLY A 45 -2.40 -5.84 -6.99
N VAL A 46 -2.04 -6.84 -6.22
CA VAL A 46 -2.70 -7.14 -4.96
C VAL A 46 -1.65 -7.11 -3.88
N GLY A 47 -1.91 -6.36 -2.82
CA GLY A 47 -1.04 -6.26 -1.67
C GLY A 47 -1.77 -6.67 -0.41
N LEU A 48 -1.00 -7.16 0.54
CA LEU A 48 -1.40 -7.15 1.93
C LEU A 48 -0.49 -6.17 2.65
N GLN A 49 -1.01 -5.55 3.69
CA GLN A 49 -0.24 -4.72 4.59
C GLN A 49 -0.54 -5.12 6.02
N TYR A 50 0.53 -5.28 6.78
CA TYR A 50 0.50 -5.61 8.18
C TYR A 50 1.34 -4.57 8.90
N ASN A 51 0.77 -3.91 9.89
CA ASN A 51 1.43 -2.91 10.70
C ASN A 51 1.21 -3.26 12.17
N TYR A 52 2.27 -3.44 12.92
CA TYR A 52 2.23 -3.71 14.34
C TYR A 52 2.92 -2.60 15.09
N ALA A 53 2.13 -1.81 15.80
CA ALA A 53 2.55 -0.69 16.61
C ALA A 53 2.42 -1.05 18.10
N ALA A 54 3.54 -1.08 18.82
CA ALA A 54 3.57 -1.34 20.25
C ALA A 54 4.23 -0.18 20.98
N ILE A 55 3.47 0.54 21.80
CA ILE A 55 3.98 1.59 22.68
C ILE A 55 4.21 0.97 24.06
N LYS A 56 5.42 1.13 24.60
CA LYS A 56 5.79 0.61 25.92
C LYS A 56 4.85 1.23 26.97
N ASP A 57 4.21 0.39 27.79
CA ASP A 57 3.33 0.73 28.92
C ASP A 57 1.94 1.35 28.63
N LEU A 58 1.45 1.43 27.38
CA LEU A 58 0.16 2.10 27.11
C LEU A 58 -0.78 1.41 26.10
N ARG A 59 -0.30 1.01 24.90
CA ARG A 59 -1.22 0.59 23.83
C ARG A 59 -0.55 -0.28 22.76
N LYS A 60 -1.26 -1.31 22.31
CA LYS A 60 -0.86 -2.16 21.17
C LYS A 60 -1.91 -2.01 20.07
N THR A 61 -1.47 -1.61 18.89
CA THR A 61 -2.34 -1.49 17.71
C THR A 61 -1.80 -2.38 16.61
N THR A 62 -2.63 -3.31 16.17
CA THR A 62 -2.35 -4.16 15.02
C THR A 62 -3.27 -3.73 13.88
N THR A 63 -2.68 -3.29 12.79
CA THR A 63 -3.38 -2.96 11.55
C THR A 63 -3.10 -4.05 10.54
N ILE A 64 -4.14 -4.66 9.99
CA ILE A 64 -4.03 -5.64 8.92
C ILE A 64 -4.94 -5.17 7.80
N GLY A 65 -4.44 -5.09 6.59
CA GLY A 65 -5.25 -4.73 5.44
C GLY A 65 -4.82 -5.43 4.18
N GLY A 66 -5.71 -5.40 3.21
CA GLY A 66 -5.43 -5.76 1.83
C GLY A 66 -5.58 -4.53 0.95
N ASN A 67 -4.88 -4.52 -0.17
CA ASN A 67 -5.15 -3.58 -1.24
C ASN A 67 -5.14 -4.27 -2.60
N LEU A 68 -5.91 -3.70 -3.52
CA LEU A 68 -5.97 -4.06 -4.91
C LEU A 68 -5.63 -2.79 -5.68
N THR A 69 -4.46 -2.79 -6.31
CA THR A 69 -3.94 -1.67 -7.08
C THR A 69 -3.92 -2.02 -8.56
N THR A 70 -4.44 -1.14 -9.40
CA THR A 70 -4.39 -1.26 -10.85
C THR A 70 -3.55 -0.11 -11.38
N PHE A 71 -2.51 -0.41 -12.13
CA PHE A 71 -1.66 0.55 -12.79
C PHE A 71 -1.94 0.54 -14.29
N TYR A 72 -2.22 1.72 -14.83
CA TYR A 72 -2.40 1.96 -16.25
C TYR A 72 -1.34 2.92 -16.77
N SER A 73 -0.38 2.40 -17.54
CA SER A 73 0.71 3.16 -18.15
C SER A 73 0.54 3.23 -19.67
N PRO A 74 -0.25 4.18 -20.20
CA PRO A 74 -0.44 4.30 -21.65
C PRO A 74 0.86 4.62 -22.39
N THR A 75 1.83 5.24 -21.70
CA THR A 75 3.16 5.61 -22.22
C THR A 75 4.20 5.37 -21.14
N LYS A 76 5.48 5.15 -21.51
CA LYS A 76 6.59 4.97 -20.55
C LYS A 76 6.75 6.13 -19.56
N LYS A 77 6.22 7.32 -19.88
CA LYS A 77 6.28 8.54 -19.05
C LYS A 77 5.11 8.72 -18.10
N ILE A 78 3.93 8.15 -18.38
CA ILE A 78 2.70 8.43 -17.62
C ILE A 78 2.18 7.12 -17.06
N ILE A 79 1.89 7.12 -15.77
CA ILE A 79 1.26 6.02 -15.06
C ILE A 79 0.05 6.55 -14.31
N THR A 80 -1.05 5.83 -14.38
CA THR A 80 -2.25 6.06 -13.58
C THR A 80 -2.35 4.90 -12.60
N LEU A 81 -2.79 5.16 -11.39
CA LEU A 81 -2.99 4.12 -10.37
C LEU A 81 -4.42 4.22 -9.83
N LEU A 82 -5.01 3.08 -9.56
CA LEU A 82 -6.27 2.96 -8.86
C LEU A 82 -6.09 1.91 -7.78
N GLU A 83 -6.11 2.29 -6.52
CA GLU A 83 -5.81 1.44 -5.37
C GLU A 83 -7.02 1.41 -4.44
N PHE A 84 -7.67 0.27 -4.36
CA PHE A 84 -8.68 0.01 -3.34
C PHE A 84 -8.00 -0.69 -2.17
N ALA A 85 -7.98 -0.07 -1.00
CA ALA A 85 -7.42 -0.63 0.22
C ALA A 85 -8.52 -0.84 1.25
N GLU A 86 -8.47 -1.97 1.94
CA GLU A 86 -9.36 -2.29 3.06
C GLU A 86 -8.49 -2.64 4.27
N LEU A 87 -8.68 -1.90 5.34
CA LEU A 87 -7.83 -1.90 6.53
C LEU A 87 -8.67 -2.26 7.75
N ASN A 88 -8.34 -3.37 8.40
CA ASN A 88 -8.85 -3.69 9.71
C ASN A 88 -7.84 -3.22 10.77
N VAL A 89 -8.19 -2.17 11.48
CA VAL A 89 -7.40 -1.65 12.60
C VAL A 89 -7.97 -2.25 13.88
N THR A 90 -7.16 -3.08 14.54
CA THR A 90 -7.49 -3.63 15.86
C THR A 90 -6.60 -2.97 16.91
N SER A 91 -7.20 -2.25 17.84
CA SER A 91 -6.50 -1.64 18.95
C SER A 91 -6.85 -2.34 20.25
N LYS A 92 -5.83 -2.72 21.02
CA LYS A 92 -5.97 -3.27 22.37
C LYS A 92 -5.49 -2.22 23.37
N ASN A 93 -6.41 -1.74 24.18
CA ASN A 93 -6.14 -0.89 25.33
C ASN A 93 -6.23 -1.73 26.61
N GLU A 94 -5.12 -1.84 27.35
CA GLU A 94 -5.15 -2.38 28.70
C GLU A 94 -5.58 -1.26 29.65
N THR A 95 -6.83 -1.32 30.14
CA THR A 95 -7.32 -0.43 31.19
C THR A 95 -7.37 -1.18 32.52
N PRO A 96 -7.23 -0.51 33.69
CA PRO A 96 -7.24 -1.16 35.00
C PRO A 96 -8.54 -1.93 35.34
N THR A 97 -9.57 -1.83 34.51
CA THR A 97 -10.90 -2.48 34.68
C THR A 97 -11.23 -3.54 33.61
N GLY A 98 -10.35 -3.82 32.65
CA GLY A 98 -10.54 -4.86 31.62
C GLY A 98 -9.88 -4.55 30.27
N GLU A 99 -9.70 -5.59 29.44
CA GLU A 99 -9.19 -5.47 28.06
C GLU A 99 -10.28 -4.94 27.13
N VAL A 100 -10.14 -3.70 26.63
CA VAL A 100 -11.03 -3.17 25.58
C VAL A 100 -10.39 -3.44 24.22
N LYS A 101 -11.09 -4.21 23.38
CA LYS A 101 -10.71 -4.51 21.99
C LYS A 101 -11.65 -3.76 21.07
N ASP A 102 -11.13 -2.75 20.39
CA ASP A 102 -11.83 -2.06 19.31
C ASP A 102 -11.26 -2.53 17.98
N SER A 103 -12.13 -2.99 17.09
CA SER A 103 -11.77 -3.34 15.71
C SER A 103 -12.68 -2.59 14.75
N PHE A 104 -12.10 -1.82 13.84
CA PHE A 104 -12.83 -1.09 12.81
C PHE A 104 -12.28 -1.42 11.43
N TRP A 105 -13.17 -1.55 10.45
CA TRP A 105 -12.85 -1.76 9.05
C TRP A 105 -12.99 -0.44 8.30
N GLU A 106 -11.89 0.00 7.71
CA GLU A 106 -11.80 1.19 6.90
C GLU A 106 -11.54 0.80 5.44
N ALA A 107 -12.46 1.14 4.56
CA ALA A 107 -12.25 1.06 3.12
C ALA A 107 -11.77 2.41 2.60
N ALA A 108 -10.74 2.40 1.76
CA ALA A 108 -10.18 3.56 1.11
C ALA A 108 -10.01 3.27 -0.38
N LEU A 109 -10.41 4.20 -1.24
CA LEU A 109 -10.19 4.10 -2.68
C LEU A 109 -9.31 5.27 -3.10
N PHE A 110 -8.11 4.98 -3.54
CA PHE A 110 -7.17 5.95 -4.05
C PHE A 110 -7.16 5.91 -5.57
N ILE A 111 -7.27 7.07 -6.20
CA ILE A 111 -7.04 7.25 -7.64
C ILE A 111 -5.89 8.23 -7.81
N GLY A 112 -4.87 7.87 -8.56
CA GLY A 112 -3.69 8.69 -8.72
C GLY A 112 -3.13 8.66 -10.11
N ALA A 113 -2.22 9.58 -10.35
CA ALA A 113 -1.42 9.61 -11.57
C ALA A 113 0.00 10.02 -11.20
N GLY A 114 0.95 9.51 -11.96
CA GLY A 114 2.35 9.79 -11.82
C GLY A 114 3.04 9.88 -13.18
N ILE A 115 4.20 10.49 -13.14
CA ILE A 115 5.11 10.61 -14.25
C ILE A 115 6.44 9.93 -13.92
N ASN A 116 6.91 9.09 -14.84
CA ASN A 116 8.26 8.55 -14.77
C ASN A 116 9.21 9.63 -15.26
N VAL A 117 9.85 10.30 -14.31
CA VAL A 117 10.88 11.31 -14.58
C VAL A 117 12.13 10.64 -15.14
N THR A 118 12.43 9.44 -14.63
CA THR A 118 13.53 8.58 -15.07
C THR A 118 13.01 7.15 -15.17
N ASN A 119 13.68 6.25 -15.91
CA ASN A 119 13.35 4.81 -15.95
C ASN A 119 13.30 4.11 -14.58
N LYS A 120 13.77 4.78 -13.52
CA LYS A 120 13.83 4.28 -12.14
C LYS A 120 13.05 5.11 -11.13
N ILE A 121 12.55 6.29 -11.52
CA ILE A 121 11.93 7.24 -10.61
C ILE A 121 10.57 7.65 -11.17
N THR A 122 9.54 7.34 -10.41
CA THR A 122 8.17 7.77 -10.63
C THR A 122 7.79 8.79 -9.58
N ILE A 123 7.32 9.95 -10.00
CA ILE A 123 6.75 10.97 -9.12
C ILE A 123 5.28 11.09 -9.44
N GLY A 124 4.41 11.08 -8.43
CA GLY A 124 2.99 11.22 -8.67
C GLY A 124 2.23 11.73 -7.46
N ALA A 125 0.92 11.78 -7.62
CA ALA A 125 -0.01 12.08 -6.56
C ALA A 125 -1.19 11.11 -6.65
N LYS A 126 -1.70 10.71 -5.49
CA LYS A 126 -2.93 9.92 -5.37
C LYS A 126 -3.96 10.68 -4.56
N TYR A 127 -5.21 10.64 -5.01
CA TYR A 127 -6.36 11.24 -4.38
C TYR A 127 -7.19 10.16 -3.69
N ASN A 128 -7.52 10.32 -2.41
CA ASN A 128 -8.44 9.43 -1.72
C ASN A 128 -9.89 9.80 -2.08
N MET A 129 -10.53 8.99 -2.90
CA MET A 129 -11.92 9.15 -3.32
C MET A 129 -12.93 8.82 -2.22
N LEU A 130 -12.57 7.97 -1.25
CA LEU A 130 -13.39 7.70 -0.07
C LEU A 130 -13.14 8.69 1.08
N TYR A 131 -12.48 9.82 0.80
CA TYR A 131 -12.25 10.86 1.79
C TYR A 131 -13.58 11.43 2.31
N LYS A 132 -13.84 11.25 3.61
CA LYS A 132 -14.89 11.97 4.34
C LYS A 132 -14.24 13.07 5.18
N GLU A 133 -14.61 14.33 4.92
CA GLU A 133 -14.08 15.51 5.61
C GLU A 133 -14.24 15.48 7.14
N ASP A 134 -15.22 14.74 7.67
CA ASP A 134 -15.55 14.72 9.11
C ASP A 134 -14.76 13.69 9.95
N GLU A 135 -14.01 12.76 9.34
CA GLU A 135 -13.43 11.62 10.09
C GLU A 135 -12.08 11.11 9.52
N SER A 136 -11.31 11.99 8.86
CA SER A 136 -10.09 11.56 8.15
C SER A 136 -8.80 11.99 8.85
N VAL A 137 -7.89 11.03 9.01
CA VAL A 137 -6.53 11.20 9.57
C VAL A 137 -5.61 12.01 8.63
N TYR A 138 -5.97 12.14 7.34
CA TYR A 138 -5.17 12.87 6.36
C TYR A 138 -5.69 14.30 6.16
N THR A 139 -4.81 15.28 6.35
CA THR A 139 -5.11 16.73 6.24
C THR A 139 -5.39 17.18 4.80
N THR A 140 -5.07 16.35 3.80
CA THR A 140 -5.33 16.61 2.38
C THR A 140 -5.84 15.36 1.69
N PRO A 141 -6.81 15.49 0.78
CA PRO A 141 -7.33 14.36 0.01
C PRO A 141 -6.32 13.90 -1.06
N VAL A 142 -5.30 14.72 -1.36
CA VAL A 142 -4.19 14.40 -2.25
C VAL A 142 -2.95 14.03 -1.44
N ILE A 143 -2.37 12.88 -1.73
CA ILE A 143 -1.14 12.35 -1.15
C ILE A 143 -0.08 12.28 -2.26
N PRO A 144 0.98 13.10 -2.22
CA PRO A 144 2.10 12.95 -3.13
C PRO A 144 2.85 11.66 -2.82
N PHE A 145 3.33 10.97 -3.86
CA PHE A 145 4.15 9.77 -3.71
C PHE A 145 5.36 9.80 -4.66
N VAL A 146 6.45 9.19 -4.21
CA VAL A 146 7.64 8.96 -5.02
C VAL A 146 7.96 7.47 -4.94
N ASN A 147 8.01 6.81 -6.10
CA ASN A 147 8.40 5.41 -6.21
C ASN A 147 9.76 5.34 -6.91
N ILE A 148 10.70 4.61 -6.28
CA ILE A 148 12.02 4.36 -6.82
C ILE A 148 12.13 2.86 -7.07
N SER A 149 12.28 2.48 -8.34
CA SER A 149 12.45 1.09 -8.78
C SER A 149 13.89 0.85 -9.21
N PHE A 150 14.52 -0.19 -8.67
CA PHE A 150 15.93 -0.53 -8.92
C PHE A 150 16.11 -1.57 -10.02
#